data_AF-A0A8E0NBQ1-F1
#
_entry.id   AF-A0A8E0NBQ1-F1
#
_cell.length_a   1.000
_cell.length_b   1.000
_cell.length_c   1.000
_cell.angle_alpha   90.00
_cell.angle_beta   90.00
_cell.angle_gamma   90.00
#
_symmetry.space_group_name_H-M   'P 1'
#
loop_
_entity.id
_entity.type
_entity.pdbx_description
1 polymer ?
#
loop_
_entity_poly.entity_id
_entity_poly.type
_entity_poly.pdbx_seq_one_letter_code
_entity_poly.pdbx_strand_id
1 'polypeptide(L)'
;MFDIGWLCMGSWRFGAIDNPVGGFGSIEALASAYQAKGGRFDLDRVRFWEAYGSLDWGVTTVDLAIEAEETGAIETAAIGRRTTETEIDLLRLMRDHG
;
A
#
# COMPACT_ATOMS: atom_id res chain seq x y z
N MET A 1 -10.22 6.71 6.48
CA MET A 1 -9.62 5.40 6.21
C MET A 1 -8.91 5.34 4.87
N PHE A 2 -9.12 6.27 3.92
CA PHE A 2 -8.28 6.36 2.72
C PHE A 2 -6.80 6.56 3.09
N ASP A 3 -6.54 7.57 3.92
CA ASP A 3 -5.26 7.87 4.57
C ASP A 3 -4.62 6.65 5.26
N ILE A 4 -5.40 5.92 6.05
CA ILE A 4 -4.93 4.72 6.76
C ILE A 4 -4.66 3.58 5.80
N GLY A 5 -5.53 3.35 4.81
CA GLY A 5 -5.33 2.33 3.79
C GLY A 5 -4.05 2.57 2.99
N TRP A 6 -3.78 3.82 2.62
CA TRP A 6 -2.53 4.21 1.95
C TRP A 6 -1.33 3.91 2.85
N LEU A 7 -1.33 4.38 4.11
CA LEU A 7 -0.29 4.07 5.09
C LEU A 7 -0.05 2.56 5.27
N CYS A 8 -1.06 1.73 5.00
CA CYS A 8 -0.98 0.28 5.15
C CYS A 8 -0.50 -0.48 3.92
N MET A 9 -0.39 0.16 2.74
CA MET A 9 0.08 -0.49 1.53
C MET A 9 1.52 -1.03 1.68
N GLY A 10 1.82 -2.16 1.03
CA GLY A 10 3.13 -2.80 1.10
C GLY A 10 4.29 -1.86 0.73
N SER A 11 4.08 -0.99 -0.26
CA SER A 11 5.06 0.03 -0.67
C SER A 11 5.42 1.04 0.42
N TRP A 12 4.52 1.29 1.40
CA TRP A 12 4.75 2.19 2.53
C TRP A 12 5.21 1.49 3.81
N ARG A 13 5.45 0.18 3.74
CA ARG A 13 6.06 -0.58 4.83
C ARG A 13 7.60 -0.59 4.77
N PHE A 14 8.19 -0.09 3.69
CA PHE A 14 9.65 -0.01 3.50
C PHE A 14 10.39 -1.32 3.80
N GLY A 15 9.82 -2.45 3.37
CA GLY A 15 10.38 -3.79 3.57
C GLY A 15 9.99 -4.47 4.89
N ALA A 16 9.41 -3.76 5.85
CA ALA A 16 8.88 -4.34 7.09
C ALA A 16 7.46 -4.90 6.87
N ILE A 17 7.33 -5.94 6.04
CA ILE A 17 6.05 -6.48 5.56
C ILE A 17 5.10 -6.93 6.68
N ASP A 18 5.65 -7.38 7.81
CA ASP A 18 4.91 -7.87 8.97
C ASP A 18 4.35 -6.73 9.86
N ASN A 19 4.75 -5.49 9.59
CA ASN A 19 4.28 -4.29 10.29
C ASN A 19 3.37 -3.49 9.35
N PRO A 20 2.06 -3.79 9.30
CA PRO A 20 1.17 -3.24 8.30
C PRO A 20 1.07 -1.72 8.34
N VAL A 21 1.19 -1.08 9.51
CA VAL A 21 1.09 0.38 9.63
C VAL A 21 2.46 1.01 9.38
N GLY A 22 2.70 1.45 8.14
CA GLY A 22 3.91 2.18 7.75
C GLY A 22 5.24 1.46 8.00
N GLY A 23 5.21 0.14 8.24
CA GLY A 23 6.40 -0.63 8.62
C GLY A 23 6.79 -0.57 10.10
N PHE A 24 6.00 0.11 10.95
CA PHE A 24 6.34 0.35 12.36
C PHE A 24 5.24 -0.02 13.36
N GLY A 25 4.07 -0.46 12.92
CA GLY A 25 2.97 -0.77 13.83
C GLY A 25 1.97 -1.79 13.30
N SER A 26 1.11 -2.25 14.20
CA SER A 26 0.01 -3.16 13.90
C SER A 26 -1.30 -2.39 13.70
N ILE A 27 -2.23 -2.99 12.96
CA ILE A 27 -3.56 -2.41 12.73
C ILE A 27 -4.34 -2.31 14.05
N GLU A 28 -4.19 -3.28 14.95
CA GLU A 28 -4.88 -3.33 16.23
C GLU A 28 -4.44 -2.18 17.14
N ALA A 29 -3.13 -1.90 17.19
CA ALA A 29 -2.58 -0.80 17.96
C ALA A 29 -3.08 0.55 17.41
N LEU A 30 -3.07 0.72 16.08
CA LEU A 30 -3.60 1.91 15.43
C LEU A 30 -5.10 2.08 15.69
N ALA A 31 -5.90 1.03 15.50
CA ALA A 31 -7.34 1.05 15.71
C ALA A 31 -7.69 1.43 17.15
N SER A 32 -7.04 0.78 18.12
CA SER A 32 -7.24 1.05 19.56
C SER A 32 -6.92 2.51 19.89
N ALA A 33 -5.76 3.03 19.45
CA ALA A 33 -5.37 4.41 19.69
C ALA A 33 -6.33 5.41 19.00
N TYR A 34 -6.74 5.12 17.77
CA TYR A 34 -7.66 5.96 16.99
C TYR A 34 -9.03 6.06 17.67
N GLN A 35 -9.56 4.93 18.15
CA GLN A 35 -10.84 4.86 18.86
C GLN A 35 -10.78 5.51 20.25
N ALA A 36 -9.67 5.34 20.98
CA ALA A 36 -9.46 5.99 22.27
C ALA A 36 -9.46 7.53 22.18
N LYS A 37 -9.21 8.09 20.99
CA LYS A 37 -9.29 9.53 20.70
C LYS A 37 -10.63 9.96 20.08
N GLY A 38 -11.64 9.08 20.08
CA GLY A 38 -12.98 9.37 19.58
C GLY A 38 -13.18 9.13 18.08
N GLY A 39 -12.18 8.60 17.38
CA GLY A 39 -12.29 8.24 15.99
C GLY A 39 -13.09 6.94 15.78
N ARG A 40 -13.80 6.83 14.65
CA ARG A 40 -14.39 5.56 14.21
C ARG A 40 -13.38 4.82 13.35
N PHE A 41 -13.07 3.57 13.70
CA PHE A 41 -12.20 2.69 12.91
C PHE A 41 -13.04 1.61 12.22
N ASP A 42 -12.76 1.35 10.94
CA ASP A 42 -13.49 0.40 10.12
C ASP A 42 -12.46 -0.38 9.29
N LEU A 43 -12.23 -1.65 9.67
CA LEU A 43 -11.19 -2.48 9.09
C LEU A 43 -11.47 -2.82 7.63
N ASP A 44 -12.73 -3.05 7.26
CA ASP A 44 -13.10 -3.38 5.89
C ASP A 44 -12.87 -2.18 4.96
N ARG A 45 -13.15 -0.96 5.45
CA ARG A 45 -12.77 0.26 4.71
C ARG A 45 -11.27 0.42 4.60
N VAL A 46 -10.48 0.08 5.62
CA VAL A 46 -9.00 0.13 5.53
C VAL A 46 -8.52 -0.84 4.46
N ARG A 47 -8.98 -2.10 4.48
CA ARG A 47 -8.62 -3.14 3.49
C ARG A 47 -9.01 -2.74 2.07
N PHE A 48 -10.21 -2.17 1.90
CA PHE A 48 -10.63 -1.66 0.60
C PHE A 48 -9.68 -0.58 0.07
N TRP A 49 -9.33 0.40 0.90
CA TRP A 49 -8.44 1.49 0.49
C TRP A 49 -6.99 1.05 0.32
N GLU A 50 -6.53 0.06 1.08
CA GLU A 50 -5.22 -0.57 0.89
C GLU A 50 -5.15 -1.30 -0.47
N ALA A 51 -6.21 -2.03 -0.85
CA ALA A 51 -6.30 -2.68 -2.15
C ALA A 51 -6.39 -1.67 -3.29
N TYR A 52 -7.29 -0.69 -3.18
CA TYR A 52 -7.40 0.39 -4.17
C TYR A 52 -6.06 1.13 -4.33
N GLY A 53 -5.40 1.47 -3.23
CA GLY A 53 -4.14 2.18 -3.29
C GLY A 53 -2.99 1.37 -3.86
N SER A 54 -2.96 0.06 -3.59
CA SER A 54 -2.00 -0.85 -4.23
C SER A 54 -2.21 -0.91 -5.75
N LEU A 55 -3.47 -0.91 -6.21
CA LEU A 55 -3.79 -0.85 -7.64
C LEU A 55 -3.39 0.48 -8.28
N ASP A 56 -3.78 1.61 -7.68
CA ASP A 56 -3.46 2.96 -8.15
C ASP A 56 -1.94 3.19 -8.23
N TRP A 57 -1.21 2.74 -7.21
CA TRP A 57 0.25 2.75 -7.21
C TRP A 57 0.83 1.82 -8.27
N GLY A 58 0.23 0.65 -8.51
CA GLY A 58 0.63 -0.25 -9.59
C GLY A 58 0.51 0.38 -10.98
N VAL A 59 -0.58 1.10 -11.25
CA VAL A 59 -0.74 1.88 -12.50
C VAL A 59 0.34 2.96 -12.59
N THR A 60 0.56 3.70 -11.50
CA THR A 60 1.60 4.74 -11.43
C THR A 60 3.00 4.18 -11.73
N THR A 61 3.33 2.98 -11.23
CA THR A 61 4.61 2.33 -11.54
C THR A 61 4.72 1.94 -13.01
N VAL A 62 3.63 1.56 -13.69
CA VAL A 62 3.64 1.31 -15.14
C VAL A 62 3.89 2.61 -15.90
N ASP A 63 3.21 3.70 -15.54
CA ASP A 63 3.42 5.01 -16.18
C ASP A 63 4.89 5.48 -16.04
N LEU A 64 5.49 5.29 -14.86
CA LEU A 64 6.90 5.60 -14.62
C LEU A 64 7.87 4.70 -15.39
N ALA A 65 7.49 3.44 -15.67
CA ALA A 65 8.29 2.56 -16.52
C ALA A 65 8.29 3.02 -17.98
N ILE A 66 7.15 3.52 -18.49
CA ILE A 66 7.02 4.11 -19.82
C ILE A 66 7.85 5.41 -19.90
N GLU A 67 7.72 6.29 -18.91
CA GLU A 67 8.51 7.53 -18.83
C GLU A 67 10.02 7.23 -18.81
N ALA A 68 10.43 6.18 -18.10
CA ALA A 68 11.83 5.76 -18.06
C ALA A 68 12.35 5.31 -19.43
N GLU A 69 11.54 4.63 -20.23
CA GLU A 69 11.88 4.25 -21.61
C GLU A 69 12.09 5.48 -22.51
N GLU A 70 11.25 6.50 -22.34
CA GLU A 70 11.31 7.74 -23.12
C GLU A 70 12.48 8.65 -22.72
N THR A 71 12.75 8.76 -21.41
CA THR A 71 13.68 9.76 -20.86
C THR A 71 15.06 9.18 -20.50
N GLY A 72 15.16 7.87 -20.26
CA GLY A 72 16.34 7.23 -19.70
C GLY A 72 16.61 7.57 -18.23
N ALA A 73 15.64 8.17 -17.52
CA ALA A 73 15.81 8.56 -16.12
C ALA A 73 15.87 7.34 -15.19
N ILE A 74 16.95 7.26 -14.40
CA ILE A 74 17.21 6.10 -13.53
C ILE A 74 16.20 6.00 -12.38
N GLU A 75 15.76 7.14 -11.83
CA GLU A 75 14.81 7.18 -10.72
C GLU A 75 13.45 6.60 -11.12
N THR A 76 12.91 7.02 -12.26
CA THR A 76 11.63 6.53 -12.78
C THR A 76 11.74 5.06 -13.17
N ALA A 77 12.87 4.60 -13.74
CA ALA A 77 13.12 3.18 -13.98
C ALA A 77 13.14 2.34 -12.69
N ALA A 78 13.74 2.89 -11.63
CA ALA A 78 13.82 2.23 -10.33
C ALA A 78 12.46 2.13 -9.62
N ILE A 79 11.57 3.09 -9.83
CA ILE A 79 10.18 3.00 -9.34
C ILE A 79 9.35 2.10 -10.25
N GLY A 80 9.51 2.20 -11.57
CA GLY A 80 8.67 1.49 -12.53
C GLY A 80 8.82 -0.03 -12.49
N ARG A 81 9.99 -0.56 -12.09
CA ARG A 81 10.17 -2.00 -11.85
C ARG A 81 9.28 -2.58 -10.73
N ARG A 82 8.67 -1.73 -9.90
CA ARG A 82 7.90 -2.14 -8.71
C ARG A 82 6.47 -2.56 -9.02
N THR A 83 6.01 -2.51 -10.26
CA THR A 83 4.68 -3.02 -10.67
C THR A 83 4.43 -4.46 -10.19
N THR A 84 5.45 -5.32 -10.26
CA THR A 84 5.32 -6.72 -9.80
C THR A 84 5.10 -6.83 -8.29
N GLU A 85 5.59 -5.88 -7.49
CA GLU A 85 5.36 -5.84 -6.04
C GLU A 85 3.88 -5.55 -5.75
N THR A 86 3.28 -4.60 -6.49
CA THR A 86 1.88 -4.21 -6.29
C THR A 86 0.90 -5.30 -6.75
N GLU A 87 1.24 -6.05 -7.81
CA GLU A 87 0.50 -7.25 -8.22
C GLU A 87 0.46 -8.30 -7.11
N ILE A 88 1.60 -8.57 -6.47
CA ILE A 88 1.68 -9.52 -5.36
C ILE A 88 0.89 -9.02 -4.15
N ASP A 89 0.95 -7.72 -3.84
CA ASP A 89 0.19 -7.12 -2.74
C ASP A 89 -1.33 -7.25 -2.98
N LEU A 90 -1.80 -6.98 -4.19
CA LEU A 90 -3.20 -7.18 -4.58
C LEU A 90 -3.63 -8.64 -4.45
N LEU A 91 -2.81 -9.58 -4.92
CA LEU A 91 -3.09 -11.01 -4.79
C LEU A 91 -3.18 -11.46 -3.33
N ARG A 92 -2.38 -10.86 -2.43
CA ARG A 92 -2.44 -11.14 -0.99
C ARG A 92 -3.71 -10.58 -0.36
N LEU A 93 -4.12 -9.37 -0.76
CA LEU A 93 -5.33 -8.72 -0.24
C LEU A 93 -6.62 -9.39 -0.75
N MET A 94 -6.62 -9.89 -1.99
CA MET A 94 -7.75 -10.59 -2.60
C MET A 94 -7.85 -12.07 -2.20
N ARG A 95 -6.75 -12.68 -1.73
CA ARG A 95 -6.79 -14.04 -1.23
C ARG A 95 -7.72 -14.07 -0.01
N ASP A 96 -8.73 -14.93 -0.08
CA ASP A 96 -9.62 -15.19 1.06
C ASP A 96 -8.76 -15.47 2.29
N HIS A 97 -8.93 -14.63 3.31
CA HIS A 97 -8.42 -14.89 4.64
C HIS A 97 -9.44 -15.82 5.30
N GLY A 98 -9.40 -17.10 4.92
CA GLY A 98 -10.14 -18.17 5.59
C GLY A 98 -9.74 -18.30 7.05
#